data_AF-A0A9W4XCK3-F1
#
_entry.id   AF-A0A9W4XCK3-F1
#
_cell.length_a   1.000
_cell.length_b   1.000
_cell.length_c   1.000
_cell.angle_alpha   90.00
_cell.angle_beta   90.00
_cell.angle_gamma   90.00
#
_symmetry.space_group_name_H-M   'P 1'
#
loop_
_entity.id
_entity.type
_entity.pdbx_description
1 polymer ?
#
loop_
_entity_poly.entity_id
_entity_poly.type
_entity_poly.pdbx_seq_one_letter_code
_entity_poly.pdbx_strand_id
1 'polypeptide(L)'
;MNIFSRSASPKPNNTLEDELARESDVTVSNIKPSSKAEYKGFSVYVLSSIVLLIYIFWSLLPDELLHKLSIDYYPDKYWAIVIPSYSLMLMVFIYIFLALYNTEILTLPLNNLNTILDENSQFPGEIKTSDRDELMNYSIDYIHNAPSGVWDLPISLVNEVLYNQEENGE
;
A
#
# COMPACT_ATOMS: atom_id res chain seq x y z
N MET A 1 22.48 36.67 39.62
CA MET A 1 21.66 35.46 39.36
C MET A 1 20.53 35.90 38.44
N ASN A 2 20.75 35.86 37.11
CA ASN A 2 19.75 36.29 36.14
C ASN A 2 18.90 35.09 35.72
N ILE A 3 17.62 35.15 36.06
CA ILE A 3 16.62 34.16 35.71
C ILE A 3 16.19 34.50 34.27
N PHE A 4 16.61 33.69 33.30
CA PHE A 4 16.15 33.85 31.93
C PHE A 4 14.63 33.66 31.89
N SER A 5 13.93 34.74 31.54
CA SER A 5 12.51 34.71 31.21
C SER A 5 12.29 33.70 30.09
N ARG A 6 11.51 32.65 30.35
CA ARG A 6 11.06 31.74 29.29
C ARG A 6 10.16 32.55 28.37
N SER A 7 10.71 32.96 27.23
CA SER A 7 9.95 33.40 26.07
C SER A 7 8.83 32.39 25.83
N ALA A 8 7.59 32.86 25.86
CA ALA A 8 6.45 32.04 25.47
C ALA A 8 6.66 31.66 24.00
N SER A 9 6.80 30.36 23.73
CA SER A 9 6.92 29.85 22.37
C SER A 9 5.76 30.41 21.54
N PRO A 10 6.02 30.98 20.35
CA PRO A 10 4.95 31.36 19.44
C PRO A 10 4.08 30.13 19.22
N LYS A 11 2.77 30.22 19.45
CA LYS A 11 1.85 29.16 19.01
C LYS A 11 2.00 29.11 17.50
N PRO A 12 2.53 28.02 16.94
CA PRO A 12 2.85 28.04 15.54
C PRO A 12 1.52 27.91 14.78
N ASN A 13 1.37 28.68 13.70
CA ASN A 13 0.15 28.76 12.90
C ASN A 13 0.04 27.53 11.97
N ASN A 14 0.26 26.36 12.56
CA ASN A 14 0.77 25.16 11.90
C ASN A 14 -0.33 24.19 11.52
N THR A 15 -1.46 24.71 11.03
CA THR A 15 -2.51 23.84 10.46
C THR A 15 -1.95 22.93 9.35
N LEU A 16 -0.98 23.43 8.57
CA LEU A 16 -0.32 22.68 7.52
C LEU A 16 0.68 21.63 8.07
N GLU A 17 1.51 21.97 9.05
CA GLU A 17 2.43 21.01 9.67
C GLU A 17 1.68 19.92 10.45
N ASP A 18 0.58 20.26 11.12
CA ASP A 18 -0.31 19.30 11.79
C ASP A 18 -1.02 18.39 10.77
N GLU A 19 -1.36 18.91 9.58
CA GLU A 19 -1.93 18.11 8.49
C GLU A 19 -0.88 17.17 7.88
N LEU A 20 0.34 17.65 7.62
CA LEU A 20 1.45 16.82 7.14
C LEU A 20 1.86 15.76 8.17
N ALA A 21 1.86 16.10 9.46
CA ALA A 21 2.10 15.14 10.54
C ALA A 21 0.99 14.07 10.59
N ARG A 22 -0.26 14.44 10.29
CA ARG A 22 -1.39 13.50 10.23
C ARG A 22 -1.37 12.63 8.98
N GLU A 23 -0.90 13.14 7.84
CA GLU A 23 -0.76 12.38 6.60
C GLU A 23 0.43 11.43 6.62
N SER A 24 1.50 11.77 7.33
CA SER A 24 2.67 10.91 7.50
C SER A 24 2.47 9.80 8.54
N ASP A 25 1.47 9.90 9.41
CA ASP A 25 1.17 8.85 10.38
C ASP A 25 0.41 7.67 9.72
N VAL A 26 1.11 6.55 9.54
CA VAL A 26 0.57 5.29 9.02
C VAL A 26 -0.52 4.66 9.88
N THR A 27 -0.68 5.09 11.14
CA THR A 27 -1.72 4.61 12.06
C THR A 27 -2.96 5.49 12.11
N VAL A 28 -2.87 6.75 11.65
CA VAL A 28 -4.03 7.63 11.54
C VAL A 28 -4.63 7.43 10.16
N SER A 29 -5.82 6.83 10.11
CA SER A 29 -6.56 6.77 8.87
C SER A 29 -6.77 8.21 8.34
N ASN A 30 -6.26 8.52 7.14
CA ASN A 30 -6.50 9.80 6.45
C ASN A 30 -7.98 9.98 6.01
N ILE A 31 -8.91 9.33 6.70
CA ILE A 31 -10.33 9.52 6.54
C ILE A 31 -10.63 10.89 7.16
N LYS A 32 -10.61 11.92 6.33
CA LYS A 32 -11.32 13.16 6.64
C LYS A 32 -12.75 12.75 6.98
N PRO A 33 -13.26 12.98 8.22
CA PRO A 33 -14.61 12.61 8.59
C PRO A 33 -15.57 13.52 7.82
N SER A 34 -15.77 13.21 6.55
CA SER A 34 -16.93 13.68 5.84
C SER A 34 -18.07 12.93 6.51
N SER A 35 -18.97 13.67 7.15
CA SER A 35 -20.23 13.15 7.70
C SER A 35 -20.98 12.24 6.71
N LYS A 36 -20.65 12.36 5.41
CA LYS A 36 -21.14 11.54 4.32
C LYS A 36 -20.68 10.09 4.29
N ALA A 37 -19.48 9.78 4.79
CA ALA A 37 -18.96 8.42 4.80
C ALA A 37 -19.64 7.56 5.88
N GLU A 38 -19.88 8.15 7.05
CA GLU A 38 -20.45 7.47 8.23
C GLU A 38 -21.87 6.96 7.97
N TYR A 39 -22.78 7.82 7.47
CA TYR A 39 -24.16 7.40 7.21
C TYR A 39 -24.26 6.37 6.07
N LYS A 40 -23.37 6.43 5.08
CA LYS A 40 -23.37 5.48 3.95
C LYS A 40 -23.04 4.07 4.43
N GLY A 41 -21.99 3.94 5.26
CA GLY A 41 -21.61 2.65 5.83
C GLY A 41 -22.73 2.05 6.67
N PHE A 42 -23.34 2.84 7.56
CA PHE A 42 -24.48 2.40 8.38
C PHE A 42 -25.68 1.97 7.53
N SER A 43 -26.05 2.76 6.52
CA SER A 43 -27.19 2.45 5.65
C SER A 43 -26.97 1.16 4.86
N VAL A 44 -25.76 0.96 4.31
CA VAL A 44 -25.39 -0.27 3.60
C VAL A 44 -25.38 -1.47 4.53
N TYR A 45 -24.90 -1.32 5.77
CA TYR A 45 -24.93 -2.39 6.77
C TYR A 45 -26.37 -2.83 7.11
N VAL A 46 -27.26 -1.88 7.41
CA VAL A 46 -28.67 -2.19 7.73
C VAL A 46 -29.36 -2.84 6.53
N LEU A 47 -29.18 -2.28 5.33
CA LEU A 47 -29.77 -2.82 4.11
C LEU A 47 -29.26 -4.23 3.79
N SER A 48 -27.94 -4.44 3.87
CA SER A 48 -27.31 -5.75 3.66
C SER A 48 -27.81 -6.78 4.67
N SER A 49 -27.94 -6.39 5.94
CA SER A 49 -28.44 -7.26 6.99
C SER A 49 -29.89 -7.71 6.73
N ILE A 50 -30.77 -6.79 6.30
CA ILE A 50 -32.16 -7.12 5.97
C ILE A 50 -32.22 -8.06 4.76
N VAL A 51 -31.47 -7.76 3.70
CA VAL A 51 -31.41 -8.61 2.49
C VAL A 51 -30.87 -9.99 2.83
N LEU A 52 -29.83 -10.08 3.66
CA LEU A 52 -29.27 -11.35 4.13
C LEU A 52 -30.29 -12.17 4.91
N LEU A 53 -31.04 -11.55 5.82
CA LEU A 53 -32.07 -12.24 6.59
C LEU A 53 -33.18 -12.78 5.69
N ILE A 54 -33.64 -11.99 4.71
CA ILE A 54 -34.63 -12.42 3.72
C ILE A 54 -34.08 -13.59 2.90
N TYR A 55 -32.81 -13.50 2.47
CA TYR A 55 -32.15 -14.57 1.71
C TYR A 55 -32.03 -15.87 2.50
N ILE A 56 -31.61 -15.80 3.76
CA ILE A 56 -31.51 -16.97 4.66
C ILE A 56 -32.89 -17.56 4.91
N PHE A 57 -33.89 -16.71 5.19
CA PHE A 57 -35.26 -17.14 5.41
C PHE A 57 -35.81 -17.89 4.19
N TRP A 58 -35.65 -17.32 3.00
CA TRP A 58 -36.08 -17.94 1.74
C TRP A 58 -35.32 -19.25 1.42
N SER A 59 -34.02 -19.29 1.69
CA SER A 59 -33.17 -20.46 1.44
C SER A 59 -33.52 -21.64 2.35
N LEU A 60 -33.67 -21.39 3.66
CA LEU A 60 -33.84 -22.44 4.67
C LEU A 60 -35.28 -22.94 4.84
N LEU A 61 -36.30 -22.14 4.52
CA LEU A 61 -37.68 -22.58 4.70
C LEU A 61 -38.06 -23.68 3.69
N PRO A 62 -38.67 -24.81 4.12
CA PRO A 62 -39.24 -25.78 3.20
C PRO A 62 -40.42 -25.19 2.42
N ASP A 63 -40.64 -25.69 1.20
CA ASP A 63 -41.65 -25.17 0.27
C ASP A 63 -43.06 -25.17 0.89
N GLU A 64 -43.39 -26.19 1.67
CA GLU A 64 -44.69 -26.31 2.35
C GLU A 64 -45.03 -25.10 3.25
N LEU A 65 -44.01 -24.50 3.89
CA LEU A 65 -44.21 -23.33 4.74
C LEU A 65 -44.34 -22.04 3.92
N LEU A 66 -43.68 -21.96 2.76
CA LEU A 66 -43.81 -20.82 1.84
C LEU A 66 -45.23 -20.75 1.24
N HIS A 67 -45.76 -21.89 0.80
CA HIS A 67 -47.13 -21.97 0.27
C HIS A 67 -48.18 -21.62 1.35
N LYS A 68 -47.95 -22.00 2.62
CA LYS A 68 -48.82 -21.59 3.74
C LYS A 68 -48.76 -20.09 4.03
N LEU A 69 -47.67 -19.42 3.67
CA LEU A 69 -47.50 -17.97 3.79
C LEU A 69 -48.04 -17.21 2.56
N SER A 70 -48.71 -17.91 1.64
CA SER A 70 -49.23 -17.39 0.35
C SER A 70 -48.15 -16.82 -0.56
N ILE A 71 -46.94 -17.40 -0.54
CA ILE A 71 -45.81 -17.00 -1.39
C ILE A 71 -45.59 -18.11 -2.43
N ASP A 72 -46.29 -17.99 -3.56
CA ASP A 72 -46.27 -19.01 -4.63
C ASP A 72 -45.25 -18.71 -5.74
N TYR A 73 -44.72 -17.48 -5.81
CA TYR A 73 -43.77 -17.05 -6.85
C TYR A 73 -42.42 -16.64 -6.25
N TYR A 74 -41.44 -17.54 -6.36
CA TYR A 74 -40.05 -17.31 -5.98
C TYR A 74 -39.11 -18.02 -6.97
N PRO A 75 -37.85 -17.56 -7.12
CA PRO A 75 -36.88 -18.23 -7.99
C PRO A 75 -36.58 -19.64 -7.48
N ASP A 76 -36.05 -20.52 -8.34
CA ASP A 76 -35.70 -21.87 -7.92
C ASP A 76 -34.60 -21.85 -6.81
N LYS A 77 -34.73 -22.72 -5.80
CA LYS A 77 -33.84 -22.81 -4.64
C LYS A 77 -32.40 -23.16 -5.03
N TYR A 78 -32.14 -23.69 -6.23
CA TYR A 78 -30.75 -23.91 -6.67
C TYR A 78 -29.91 -22.63 -6.68
N TRP A 79 -30.54 -21.45 -6.85
CA TRP A 79 -29.82 -20.18 -6.78
C TRP A 79 -29.19 -19.94 -5.41
N ALA A 80 -29.75 -20.54 -4.35
CA ALA A 80 -29.22 -20.42 -2.99
C ALA A 80 -27.82 -21.02 -2.83
N ILE A 81 -27.45 -22.01 -3.67
CA ILE A 81 -26.11 -22.62 -3.70
C ILE A 81 -25.23 -22.01 -4.81
N VAL A 82 -25.80 -21.62 -5.94
CA VAL A 82 -25.07 -21.03 -7.06
C VAL A 82 -24.45 -19.68 -6.67
N ILE A 83 -25.23 -18.78 -6.06
CA ILE A 83 -24.73 -17.45 -5.67
C ILE A 83 -23.48 -17.52 -4.77
N PRO A 84 -23.49 -18.25 -3.63
CA PRO A 84 -22.31 -18.31 -2.76
C PRO A 84 -21.14 -19.07 -3.41
N SER A 85 -21.38 -20.14 -4.16
CA SER A 85 -20.29 -20.90 -4.80
C SER A 85 -19.57 -20.08 -5.88
N TYR A 86 -20.31 -19.37 -6.73
CA TYR A 86 -19.72 -18.48 -7.72
C TYR A 86 -19.02 -17.27 -7.07
N SER A 87 -19.57 -16.73 -5.98
CA SER A 87 -18.91 -15.64 -5.22
C SER A 87 -17.55 -16.06 -4.68
N LEU A 88 -17.45 -17.25 -4.08
CA LEU A 88 -16.17 -17.80 -3.60
C LEU A 88 -15.19 -18.04 -4.75
N MET A 89 -15.66 -18.60 -5.87
CA MET A 89 -14.80 -18.83 -7.03
C MET A 89 -14.30 -17.52 -7.64
N LEU A 90 -15.16 -16.50 -7.71
CA LEU A 90 -14.82 -15.16 -8.17
C LEU A 90 -13.77 -14.50 -7.26
N MET A 91 -13.92 -14.63 -5.94
CA MET A 91 -12.94 -14.13 -4.97
C MET A 91 -11.55 -14.75 -5.20
N VAL A 92 -11.47 -16.08 -5.33
CA VAL A 92 -10.21 -16.78 -5.61
C VAL A 92 -9.62 -16.32 -6.95
N PHE A 93 -10.45 -16.20 -7.98
CA PHE A 93 -10.04 -15.70 -9.28
C PHE A 93 -9.42 -14.30 -9.19
N ILE A 94 -10.07 -13.37 -8.46
CA ILE A 94 -9.56 -12.01 -8.25
C ILE A 94 -8.21 -12.04 -7.53
N TYR A 95 -8.04 -12.88 -6.51
CA TYR A 95 -6.77 -12.97 -5.77
C TYR A 95 -5.62 -13.49 -6.64
N ILE A 96 -5.86 -14.53 -7.43
CA ILE A 96 -4.86 -15.06 -8.35
C ILE A 96 -4.53 -14.00 -9.41
N PHE A 97 -5.54 -13.36 -9.99
CA PHE A 97 -5.34 -12.33 -11.01
C PHE A 97 -4.56 -11.14 -10.46
N LEU A 98 -4.89 -10.67 -9.26
CA LEU A 98 -4.17 -9.58 -8.61
C LEU A 98 -2.72 -9.97 -8.31
N ALA A 99 -2.47 -11.19 -7.82
CA ALA A 99 -1.12 -11.68 -7.57
C ALA A 99 -0.29 -11.75 -8.85
N LEU A 100 -0.87 -12.26 -9.94
CA LEU A 100 -0.22 -12.30 -11.26
C LEU A 100 0.04 -10.90 -11.79
N TYR A 101 -0.95 -10.01 -11.76
CA TYR A 101 -0.81 -8.63 -12.22
C TYR A 101 0.27 -7.88 -11.43
N ASN A 102 0.30 -8.03 -10.11
CA ASN A 102 1.32 -7.42 -9.28
C ASN A 102 2.71 -7.96 -9.60
N THR A 103 2.83 -9.27 -9.89
CA THR A 103 4.12 -9.92 -10.13
C THR A 103 4.66 -9.68 -11.54
N GLU A 104 3.79 -9.63 -12.56
CA GLU A 104 4.19 -9.53 -13.96
C GLU A 104 4.24 -8.08 -14.48
N ILE A 105 3.32 -7.22 -14.01
CA ILE A 105 3.17 -5.86 -14.55
C ILE A 105 3.74 -4.81 -13.61
N LEU A 106 3.45 -4.90 -12.30
CA LEU A 106 3.88 -3.87 -11.35
C LEU A 106 5.28 -4.11 -10.79
N THR A 107 5.69 -5.36 -10.65
CA THR A 107 7.00 -5.73 -10.10
C THR A 107 7.97 -5.99 -11.25
N LEU A 108 9.19 -5.48 -11.13
CA LEU A 108 10.26 -5.80 -12.07
C LEU A 108 10.60 -7.30 -11.99
N PRO A 109 11.04 -7.94 -13.09
CA PRO A 109 11.45 -9.33 -13.05
C PRO A 109 12.62 -9.50 -12.07
N LEU A 110 12.64 -10.62 -11.34
CA LEU A 110 13.64 -10.93 -10.29
C LEU A 110 15.10 -10.88 -10.77
N ASN A 111 15.33 -10.98 -12.08
CA ASN A 111 16.65 -10.91 -12.70
C ASN A 111 17.08 -9.48 -13.07
N ASN A 112 16.30 -8.46 -12.69
CA ASN A 112 16.63 -7.07 -12.97
C ASN A 112 17.38 -6.46 -11.78
N LEU A 113 18.56 -5.86 -12.02
CA LEU A 113 19.35 -5.22 -10.95
C LEU A 113 18.66 -4.01 -10.35
N ASN A 114 17.69 -3.39 -11.05
CA ASN A 114 16.85 -2.32 -10.49
C ASN A 114 16.02 -2.77 -9.28
N THR A 115 15.94 -4.08 -8.99
CA THR A 115 15.35 -4.56 -7.73
C THR A 115 16.27 -4.33 -6.53
N ILE A 116 17.58 -4.19 -6.75
CA ILE A 116 18.60 -3.98 -5.72
C ILE A 116 19.11 -2.53 -5.72
N LEU A 117 19.13 -1.91 -6.91
CA LEU A 117 19.64 -0.55 -7.12
C LEU A 117 18.51 0.48 -7.13
N ASP A 118 18.84 1.67 -6.62
CA ASP A 118 17.97 2.86 -6.59
C ASP A 118 18.68 4.05 -7.29
N GLU A 119 17.96 5.13 -7.54
CA GLU A 119 18.44 6.43 -8.05
C GLU A 119 19.58 7.00 -7.21
N ASN A 120 19.59 6.68 -5.91
CA ASN A 120 20.62 7.12 -4.97
C ASN A 120 21.76 6.11 -4.79
N SER A 121 21.82 5.02 -5.57
CA SER A 121 22.91 4.06 -5.49
C SER A 121 24.22 4.68 -5.99
N GLN A 122 25.24 4.70 -5.13
CA GLN A 122 26.57 5.23 -5.46
C GLN A 122 27.61 4.12 -5.54
N PHE A 123 28.46 4.21 -6.54
CA PHE A 123 29.60 3.31 -6.74
C PHE A 123 30.89 4.13 -6.70
N PRO A 124 32.01 3.57 -6.20
CA PRO A 124 33.30 4.24 -6.25
C PRO A 124 33.80 4.29 -7.70
N GLY A 125 34.26 5.49 -8.10
CA GLY A 125 34.52 5.85 -9.48
C GLY A 125 33.54 6.95 -9.91
N GLU A 126 34.06 8.05 -10.47
CA GLU A 126 33.31 9.26 -10.79
C GLU A 126 32.40 9.07 -12.01
N ILE A 127 31.32 8.30 -11.86
CA ILE A 127 30.28 8.20 -12.87
C ILE A 127 29.01 8.82 -12.31
N LYS A 128 28.90 10.14 -12.43
CA LYS A 128 27.63 10.88 -12.26
C LYS A 128 26.83 10.76 -13.55
N THR A 129 26.43 9.54 -13.92
CA THR A 129 25.44 9.38 -15.00
C THR A 129 24.06 9.32 -14.37
N SER A 130 23.18 10.23 -14.77
CA SER A 130 21.76 10.17 -14.41
C SER A 130 21.01 9.15 -15.28
N ASP A 131 21.67 8.57 -16.28
CA ASP A 131 21.07 7.62 -17.20
C ASP A 131 21.08 6.21 -16.61
N ARG A 132 19.89 5.62 -16.48
CA ARG A 132 19.70 4.36 -15.74
C ARG A 132 20.37 3.17 -16.43
N ASP A 133 20.38 3.17 -17.76
CA ASP A 133 20.94 2.07 -18.54
C ASP A 133 22.48 2.01 -18.45
N GLU A 134 23.12 3.17 -18.28
CA GLU A 134 24.56 3.24 -18.06
C GLU A 134 24.95 2.77 -16.66
N LEU A 135 24.20 3.18 -15.63
CA LEU A 135 24.36 2.68 -14.25
C LEU A 135 24.19 1.15 -14.18
N MET A 136 23.21 0.62 -14.92
CA MET A 136 22.97 -0.83 -15.04
C MET A 136 24.21 -1.56 -15.58
N ASN A 137 24.80 -1.08 -16.68
CA ASN A 137 25.94 -1.75 -17.29
C ASN A 137 27.18 -1.72 -16.40
N TYR A 138 27.40 -0.63 -15.66
CA TYR A 138 28.50 -0.52 -14.70
C TYR A 138 28.31 -1.45 -13.49
N SER A 139 27.08 -1.52 -12.97
CA SER A 139 26.76 -2.32 -11.79
C SER A 139 26.86 -3.84 -12.01
N ILE A 140 26.80 -4.32 -13.26
CA ILE A 140 27.01 -5.74 -13.59
C ILE A 140 28.37 -6.25 -13.10
N ASP A 141 29.43 -5.43 -13.17
CA ASP A 141 30.77 -5.84 -12.73
C ASP A 141 30.87 -6.01 -11.21
N TYR A 142 29.94 -5.39 -10.47
CA TYR A 142 29.87 -5.39 -9.01
C TYR A 142 28.80 -6.35 -8.44
N ILE A 143 28.24 -7.25 -9.27
CA ILE A 143 27.31 -8.28 -8.79
C ILE A 143 28.05 -9.29 -7.89
N HIS A 144 29.25 -9.69 -8.30
CA HIS A 144 30.06 -10.69 -7.60
C HIS A 144 31.33 -10.10 -6.96
N ASN A 145 31.60 -8.83 -7.23
CA ASN A 145 32.70 -8.09 -6.64
C ASN A 145 32.12 -7.01 -5.73
N ALA A 146 32.72 -6.77 -4.56
CA ALA A 146 32.22 -5.72 -3.70
C ALA A 146 32.27 -4.37 -4.44
N PRO A 147 31.16 -3.61 -4.50
CA PRO A 147 31.15 -2.28 -5.09
C PRO A 147 32.13 -1.37 -4.37
N SER A 148 32.40 -1.62 -3.09
CA SER A 148 33.37 -0.88 -2.31
C SER A 148 34.81 -1.19 -2.76
N GLY A 149 35.40 -0.33 -3.58
CA GLY A 149 36.85 -0.08 -3.57
C GLY A 149 37.37 0.48 -2.22
N VAL A 150 36.54 0.46 -1.18
CA VAL A 150 36.69 1.05 0.14
C VAL A 150 36.56 -0.10 1.15
N TRP A 151 37.64 -0.87 1.32
CA TRP A 151 37.68 -1.94 2.33
C TRP A 151 38.27 -1.38 3.64
N ASP A 152 37.64 -1.73 4.76
CA ASP A 152 38.11 -1.43 6.13
C ASP A 152 38.21 0.06 6.52
N LEU A 153 37.45 0.96 5.89
CA LEU A 153 37.34 2.34 6.36
C LEU A 153 36.25 2.51 7.44
N PRO A 154 36.48 3.36 8.45
CA PRO A 154 35.42 3.82 9.35
C PRO A 154 34.23 4.38 8.56
N ILE A 155 33.01 4.17 9.05
CA ILE A 155 31.78 4.58 8.34
C ILE A 155 31.75 6.08 7.97
N SER A 156 32.37 6.95 8.78
CA SER A 156 32.52 8.37 8.43
C SER A 156 33.33 8.58 7.16
N LEU A 157 34.44 7.86 6.98
CA LEU A 157 35.28 7.94 5.80
C LEU A 157 34.61 7.30 4.57
N VAL A 158 33.81 6.25 4.77
CA VAL A 158 33.01 5.65 3.69
C VAL A 158 32.01 6.67 3.16
N ASN A 159 31.27 7.34 4.07
CA ASN A 159 30.32 8.37 3.68
C ASN A 159 31.01 9.55 3.01
N GLU A 160 32.19 9.94 3.49
CA GLU A 160 32.98 11.00 2.87
C GLU A 160 33.42 10.59 1.45
N VAL A 161 34.02 9.41 1.26
CA VAL A 161 34.51 8.98 -0.05
C VAL A 161 33.38 8.83 -1.07
N LEU A 162 32.23 8.31 -0.65
CA LEU A 162 31.08 8.11 -1.55
C LEU A 162 30.35 9.43 -1.82
N TYR A 163 29.94 10.16 -0.77
CA TYR A 163 29.00 11.27 -0.89
C TYR A 163 29.64 12.68 -0.91
N ASN A 164 30.93 12.83 -0.58
CA ASN A 164 31.58 14.16 -0.46
C ASN A 164 32.00 14.79 -1.81
N GLN A 165 31.48 14.30 -2.94
CA GLN A 165 31.80 14.84 -4.27
C GLN A 165 30.89 16.02 -4.70
N GLU A 166 30.07 16.56 -3.80
CA GLU A 166 29.18 17.69 -4.10
C GLU A 166 29.80 19.08 -3.82
N GLU A 167 30.91 19.18 -3.06
CA GLU A 167 31.47 20.49 -2.68
C GLU A 167 32.64 21.01 -3.55
N ASN A 168 33.27 20.21 -4.41
CA ASN A 168 34.45 20.64 -5.18
C ASN A 168 34.13 21.16 -6.60
N GLY A 169 32.91 21.68 -6.80
CA GLY A 169 32.37 22.09 -8.10
C GLY A 169 32.06 23.58 -8.26
N GLU A 170 32.66 24.47 -7.46
CA GLU A 170 32.75 25.91 -7.73
C GLU A 170 34.19 26.35 -8.02
#